data_AF-A0A2H0TC98-F1
#
_entry.id   AF-A0A2H0TC98-F1
#
_cell.length_a   1.000
_cell.length_b   1.000
_cell.length_c   1.000
_cell.angle_alpha   90.00
_cell.angle_beta   90.00
_cell.angle_gamma   90.00
#
_symmetry.space_group_name_H-M   'P 1'
#
loop_
_entity.id
_entity.type
_entity.pdbx_description
1 polymer ?
#
loop_
_entity_poly.entity_id
_entity_poly.type
_entity_poly.pdbx_seq_one_letter_code
_entity_poly.pdbx_strand_id
1 'polypeptide(L)'
;MDCNTAGRDAELIYNSLNTGLQVSWVIACSYCWGSQFMNYCLNCPDSNNCFGCVGLIKGSYCIFNKQYTKEEYHKIRKEIIDKMKQEGIYGDFFPKELSPLGYNESSAIDEYPLTKKEALAQGFYWEDTKRGIYDKETVDWKTFPDSVLDLPNDFDISKEIFACVLCQKNYRVTFNEFVFYRRMKIPIPRNCLECRHITRFKNRGPNKLWHRKCMKEGCSNEFETSYAPDRPEIVYCEKCYQAEVY
;
A
#
# COMPACT_ATOMS: atom_id res chain seq x y z
N MET A 1 -1.57 -9.04 -10.62
CA MET A 1 -0.67 -10.10 -10.11
C MET A 1 -1.54 -11.20 -9.55
N ASP A 2 -1.32 -12.46 -9.95
CA ASP A 2 -1.93 -13.65 -9.34
C ASP A 2 -1.16 -14.08 -8.07
N CYS A 3 -1.70 -13.96 -6.86
CA CYS A 3 -2.94 -13.30 -6.46
C CYS A 3 -2.74 -12.56 -5.13
N ASN A 4 -3.72 -11.75 -4.69
CA ASN A 4 -3.80 -11.33 -3.28
C ASN A 4 -5.01 -11.91 -2.50
N THR A 5 -5.92 -12.69 -3.13
CA THR A 5 -6.55 -13.97 -2.62
C THR A 5 -7.85 -14.36 -3.36
N ALA A 6 -8.02 -15.65 -3.71
CA ALA A 6 -9.13 -16.13 -4.55
C ALA A 6 -9.89 -17.38 -4.04
N GLY A 7 -9.85 -17.66 -2.72
CA GLY A 7 -10.74 -18.64 -2.08
C GLY A 7 -11.99 -17.94 -1.50
N ARG A 8 -13.18 -18.54 -1.48
CA ARG A 8 -13.65 -19.87 -1.95
C ARG A 8 -14.88 -19.69 -2.85
N ASP A 9 -15.25 -20.55 -3.77
CA ASP A 9 -14.52 -21.58 -4.51
C ASP A 9 -14.60 -21.16 -5.99
N ALA A 10 -13.66 -21.62 -6.83
CA ALA A 10 -13.28 -20.88 -8.03
C ALA A 10 -13.01 -21.72 -9.28
N GLU A 11 -13.37 -21.20 -10.46
CA GLU A 11 -12.87 -21.67 -11.76
C GLU A 11 -12.35 -20.52 -12.65
N LEU A 12 -11.59 -20.85 -13.71
CA LEU A 12 -10.22 -20.29 -13.81
C LEU A 12 -10.12 -18.76 -13.93
N ILE A 13 -9.45 -18.21 -12.93
CA ILE A 13 -9.13 -16.80 -12.72
C ILE A 13 -7.73 -16.52 -13.29
N TYR A 14 -7.47 -15.29 -13.77
CA TYR A 14 -6.11 -14.78 -13.87
C TYR A 14 -5.96 -13.30 -13.42
N ASN A 15 -4.72 -12.96 -13.05
CA ASN A 15 -4.09 -11.78 -12.46
C ASN A 15 -4.81 -11.05 -11.29
N SER A 16 -5.40 -11.79 -10.34
CA SER A 16 -6.39 -11.27 -9.36
C SER A 16 -5.86 -10.64 -8.03
N LEU A 17 -6.41 -9.48 -7.63
CA LEU A 17 -6.14 -8.83 -6.33
C LEU A 17 -7.02 -9.40 -5.17
N ASN A 18 -8.32 -9.67 -5.36
CA ASN A 18 -9.03 -10.83 -4.76
C ASN A 18 -10.26 -11.14 -5.62
N THR A 19 -10.72 -12.40 -5.62
CA THR A 19 -12.00 -12.82 -6.24
C THR A 19 -12.55 -14.11 -5.63
N GLY A 20 -13.59 -14.01 -4.79
CA GLY A 20 -14.42 -15.08 -4.18
C GLY A 20 -15.66 -14.36 -3.61
N LEU A 21 -16.87 -14.90 -3.43
CA LEU A 21 -17.33 -16.27 -3.30
C LEU A 21 -18.74 -16.40 -3.94
N GLN A 22 -19.07 -17.35 -4.82
CA GLN A 22 -18.27 -18.38 -5.52
C GLN A 22 -18.16 -17.99 -7.00
N VAL A 23 -17.05 -18.34 -7.66
CA VAL A 23 -16.62 -17.63 -8.88
C VAL A 23 -16.27 -18.56 -10.05
N SER A 24 -16.40 -18.05 -11.28
CA SER A 24 -15.94 -18.78 -12.46
C SER A 24 -15.53 -17.87 -13.64
N TRP A 25 -14.38 -18.24 -14.24
CA TRP A 25 -13.75 -17.78 -15.48
C TRP A 25 -13.53 -16.26 -15.60
N VAL A 26 -12.42 -15.79 -15.02
CA VAL A 26 -12.15 -14.37 -14.66
C VAL A 26 -10.79 -13.89 -15.18
N ILE A 27 -10.73 -12.63 -15.59
CA ILE A 27 -9.63 -11.98 -16.33
C ILE A 27 -9.60 -10.48 -15.97
N ALA A 28 -8.47 -9.78 -16.09
CA ALA A 28 -7.58 -9.61 -14.94
C ALA A 28 -8.23 -8.71 -13.87
N CYS A 29 -8.08 -9.01 -12.58
CA CYS A 29 -9.04 -8.51 -11.58
C CYS A 29 -8.47 -7.77 -10.37
N SER A 30 -9.28 -6.83 -9.85
CA SER A 30 -9.04 -6.12 -8.59
C SER A 30 -10.33 -6.03 -7.75
N TYR A 31 -10.59 -7.05 -6.93
CA TYR A 31 -11.67 -7.17 -5.93
C TYR A 31 -13.11 -7.28 -6.48
N CYS A 32 -13.48 -8.46 -7.02
CA CYS A 32 -14.86 -8.80 -7.46
C CYS A 32 -15.39 -10.06 -6.75
N TRP A 33 -16.45 -9.94 -5.94
CA TRP A 33 -16.77 -10.92 -4.89
C TRP A 33 -18.03 -11.81 -5.09
N GLY A 34 -18.74 -11.67 -6.20
CA GLY A 34 -19.96 -12.45 -6.48
C GLY A 34 -20.29 -12.46 -7.97
N SER A 35 -19.25 -12.51 -8.81
CA SER A 35 -19.31 -12.09 -10.22
C SER A 35 -18.68 -13.13 -11.14
N GLN A 36 -19.22 -13.29 -12.35
CA GLN A 36 -18.88 -14.37 -13.28
C GLN A 36 -18.61 -13.84 -14.70
N PHE A 37 -17.69 -14.47 -15.43
CA PHE A 37 -17.35 -14.08 -16.81
C PHE A 37 -16.89 -12.62 -16.94
N MET A 38 -15.93 -12.21 -16.10
CA MET A 38 -15.44 -10.83 -15.97
C MET A 38 -14.09 -10.65 -16.67
N ASN A 39 -13.90 -9.59 -17.45
CA ASN A 39 -12.67 -9.30 -18.19
C ASN A 39 -12.19 -7.85 -17.95
N TYR A 40 -11.03 -7.67 -17.31
CA TYR A 40 -10.39 -6.37 -17.01
C TYR A 40 -11.31 -5.41 -16.24
N CYS A 41 -11.98 -5.91 -15.20
CA CYS A 41 -12.93 -5.14 -14.39
C CYS A 41 -12.37 -4.80 -13.00
N LEU A 42 -12.80 -3.64 -12.48
CA LEU A 42 -12.28 -3.05 -11.24
C LEU A 42 -13.44 -2.67 -10.29
N ASN A 43 -13.50 -3.29 -9.10
CA ASN A 43 -14.54 -3.07 -8.09
C ASN A 43 -15.99 -3.20 -8.63
N CYS A 44 -16.31 -4.28 -9.34
CA CYS A 44 -17.64 -4.52 -9.92
C CYS A 44 -18.35 -5.70 -9.24
N PRO A 45 -19.08 -5.51 -8.11
CA PRO A 45 -19.78 -6.60 -7.41
C PRO A 45 -21.06 -7.04 -8.13
N ASP A 46 -21.50 -8.26 -7.83
CA ASP A 46 -22.74 -8.91 -8.29
C ASP A 46 -23.02 -8.83 -9.80
N SER A 47 -21.98 -8.63 -10.62
CA SER A 47 -22.08 -8.39 -12.06
C SER A 47 -21.63 -9.62 -12.87
N ASN A 48 -22.08 -9.72 -14.12
CA ASN A 48 -21.80 -10.88 -14.96
C ASN A 48 -21.69 -10.51 -16.44
N ASN A 49 -20.78 -11.17 -17.19
CA ASN A 49 -20.48 -10.82 -18.59
C ASN A 49 -20.14 -9.33 -18.74
N CYS A 50 -19.00 -8.91 -18.20
CA CYS A 50 -18.53 -7.52 -18.28
C CYS A 50 -17.09 -7.42 -18.78
N PHE A 51 -16.80 -6.38 -19.57
CA PHE A 51 -15.46 -6.08 -20.10
C PHE A 51 -15.06 -4.62 -19.81
N GLY A 52 -13.91 -4.39 -19.17
CA GLY A 52 -13.36 -3.04 -18.96
C GLY A 52 -14.20 -2.14 -18.05
N CYS A 53 -15.05 -2.73 -17.19
CA CYS A 53 -15.97 -1.96 -16.34
C CYS A 53 -15.34 -1.57 -14.99
N VAL A 54 -15.73 -0.41 -14.47
CA VAL A 54 -15.24 0.13 -13.19
C VAL A 54 -16.42 0.57 -12.32
N GLY A 55 -16.49 0.06 -11.08
CA GLY A 55 -17.50 0.48 -10.09
C GLY A 55 -18.95 0.05 -10.38
N LEU A 56 -19.15 -0.92 -11.28
CA LEU A 56 -20.47 -1.34 -11.74
C LEU A 56 -21.10 -2.36 -10.78
N ILE A 57 -22.35 -2.12 -10.36
CA ILE A 57 -23.09 -2.99 -9.44
C ILE A 57 -24.24 -3.66 -10.20
N LYS A 58 -24.35 -4.99 -10.13
CA LYS A 58 -25.42 -5.78 -10.77
C LYS A 58 -25.55 -5.58 -12.29
N GLY A 59 -24.43 -5.33 -12.97
CA GLY A 59 -24.36 -5.15 -14.42
C GLY A 59 -24.38 -6.47 -15.19
N SER A 60 -24.98 -6.47 -16.38
CA SER A 60 -25.04 -7.64 -17.27
C SER A 60 -24.85 -7.26 -18.73
N TYR A 61 -23.91 -7.91 -19.42
CA TYR A 61 -23.53 -7.65 -20.82
C TYR A 61 -23.03 -6.22 -21.05
N CYS A 62 -22.07 -5.78 -20.23
CA CYS A 62 -21.54 -4.42 -20.27
C CYS A 62 -20.10 -4.35 -20.81
N ILE A 63 -19.79 -3.31 -21.59
CA ILE A 63 -18.44 -2.98 -22.05
C ILE A 63 -18.18 -1.50 -21.74
N PHE A 64 -17.11 -1.20 -21.00
CA PHE A 64 -16.79 0.16 -20.51
C PHE A 64 -17.99 0.85 -19.84
N ASN A 65 -18.63 0.16 -18.89
CA ASN A 65 -19.85 0.56 -18.17
C ASN A 65 -21.13 0.77 -19.02
N LYS A 66 -21.08 0.61 -20.36
CA LYS A 66 -22.28 0.67 -21.21
C LYS A 66 -22.86 -0.73 -21.43
N GLN A 67 -24.17 -0.88 -21.27
CA GLN A 67 -24.91 -2.12 -21.52
C GLN A 67 -25.22 -2.31 -23.01
N TYR A 68 -25.23 -3.58 -23.45
CA TYR A 68 -25.52 -4.00 -24.83
C TYR A 68 -26.51 -5.18 -24.84
N THR A 69 -27.02 -5.52 -26.03
CA THR A 69 -27.64 -6.84 -26.22
C THR A 69 -26.60 -7.95 -26.08
N LYS A 70 -27.04 -9.19 -25.83
CA LYS A 70 -26.16 -10.34 -25.64
C LYS A 70 -25.31 -10.62 -26.90
N GLU A 71 -25.93 -10.48 -28.06
CA GLU A 71 -25.35 -10.73 -29.38
C GLU A 71 -24.27 -9.70 -29.71
N GLU A 72 -24.56 -8.41 -29.48
CA GLU A 72 -23.59 -7.31 -29.63
C GLU A 72 -22.42 -7.44 -28.65
N TYR A 73 -22.70 -7.75 -27.38
CA TYR A 73 -21.66 -7.95 -26.36
C TYR A 73 -20.68 -9.03 -26.78
N HIS A 74 -21.15 -10.21 -27.18
CA HIS A 74 -20.27 -11.31 -27.58
C HIS A 74 -19.46 -10.98 -28.84
N LYS A 75 -20.03 -10.23 -29.79
CA LYS A 75 -19.32 -9.73 -30.98
C LYS A 75 -18.18 -8.77 -30.60
N ILE A 76 -18.50 -7.67 -29.91
CA ILE A 76 -17.55 -6.61 -29.57
C ILE A 76 -16.46 -7.17 -28.63
N ARG A 77 -16.83 -7.99 -27.64
CA ARG A 77 -15.88 -8.67 -26.76
C ARG A 77 -14.87 -9.50 -27.54
N LYS A 78 -15.30 -10.24 -28.57
CA LYS A 78 -14.40 -11.06 -29.39
C LYS A 78 -13.40 -10.17 -30.14
N GLU A 79 -13.89 -9.11 -30.80
CA GLU A 79 -13.04 -8.16 -31.54
C GLU A 79 -11.96 -7.53 -30.65
N ILE A 80 -12.30 -7.14 -29.41
CA ILE A 80 -11.33 -6.61 -28.44
C ILE A 80 -10.30 -7.68 -28.06
N ILE A 81 -10.74 -8.91 -27.71
CA ILE A 81 -9.84 -9.99 -27.28
C ILE A 81 -8.88 -10.41 -28.39
N ASP A 82 -9.36 -10.52 -29.63
CA ASP A 82 -8.53 -10.92 -30.76
C ASP A 82 -7.45 -9.86 -31.05
N LYS A 83 -7.78 -8.56 -30.90
CA LYS A 83 -6.78 -7.47 -30.96
C LYS A 83 -5.76 -7.56 -29.81
N MET A 84 -6.21 -7.71 -28.56
CA MET A 84 -5.30 -7.81 -27.40
C MET A 84 -4.35 -9.02 -27.48
N LYS A 85 -4.77 -10.11 -28.15
CA LYS A 85 -3.91 -11.27 -28.44
C LYS A 85 -2.87 -10.97 -29.53
N GLN A 86 -3.24 -10.23 -30.57
CA GLN A 86 -2.28 -9.77 -31.60
C GLN A 86 -1.21 -8.84 -31.00
N GLU A 87 -1.60 -8.02 -30.03
CA GLU A 87 -0.71 -7.11 -29.29
C GLU A 87 0.08 -7.82 -28.17
N GLY A 88 -0.20 -9.09 -27.88
CA GLY A 88 0.49 -9.88 -26.85
C GLY A 88 0.13 -9.55 -25.41
N ILE A 89 -0.80 -8.61 -25.16
CA ILE A 89 -1.19 -8.10 -23.84
C ILE A 89 -2.36 -8.87 -23.19
N TYR A 90 -2.99 -9.79 -23.93
CA TYR A 90 -4.07 -10.61 -23.39
C TYR A 90 -3.52 -11.73 -22.49
N GLY A 91 -3.57 -11.52 -21.18
CA GLY A 91 -2.93 -12.41 -20.19
C GLY A 91 -2.30 -11.66 -19.01
N ASP A 92 -2.11 -10.34 -19.15
CA ASP A 92 -1.45 -9.53 -18.13
C ASP A 92 -2.42 -8.79 -17.21
N PHE A 93 -1.88 -8.37 -16.05
CA PHE A 93 -2.55 -7.40 -15.19
C PHE A 93 -2.54 -6.01 -15.83
N PHE A 94 -3.30 -5.06 -15.25
CA PHE A 94 -3.25 -3.67 -15.69
C PHE A 94 -1.80 -3.16 -15.74
N PRO A 95 -1.31 -2.69 -16.90
CA PRO A 95 0.05 -2.23 -17.05
C PRO A 95 0.26 -0.92 -16.28
N LYS A 96 1.51 -0.63 -15.88
CA LYS A 96 1.87 0.51 -15.00
C LYS A 96 1.45 1.86 -15.56
N GLU A 97 1.33 1.97 -16.88
CA GLU A 97 0.89 3.14 -17.64
C GLU A 97 -0.58 3.50 -17.36
N LEU A 98 -1.39 2.55 -16.84
CA LEU A 98 -2.76 2.79 -16.38
C LEU A 98 -2.85 3.10 -14.88
N SER A 99 -1.73 3.23 -14.16
CA SER A 99 -1.73 3.68 -12.76
C SER A 99 -2.25 5.12 -12.65
N PRO A 100 -3.31 5.38 -11.86
CA PRO A 100 -3.77 6.75 -11.61
C PRO A 100 -2.89 7.49 -10.58
N LEU A 101 -1.86 6.84 -10.03
CA LEU A 101 -0.97 7.38 -9.00
C LEU A 101 0.48 7.41 -9.46
N GLY A 102 1.21 8.44 -9.04
CA GLY A 102 2.67 8.47 -9.14
C GLY A 102 3.32 7.44 -8.23
N TYR A 103 4.50 6.94 -8.61
CA TYR A 103 5.25 5.94 -7.85
C TYR A 103 5.43 6.34 -6.39
N ASN A 104 5.77 7.62 -6.19
CA ASN A 104 5.99 8.27 -4.89
C ASN A 104 4.73 8.50 -4.05
N GLU A 105 3.54 8.20 -4.56
CA GLU A 105 2.27 8.28 -3.84
C GLU A 105 1.65 6.91 -3.57
N SER A 106 2.17 5.88 -4.24
CA SER A 106 1.82 4.49 -4.01
C SER A 106 2.64 3.89 -2.87
N SER A 107 2.15 2.82 -2.25
CA SER A 107 2.93 2.05 -1.27
C SER A 107 4.19 1.39 -1.86
N ALA A 108 4.38 1.41 -3.19
CA ALA A 108 5.59 0.87 -3.81
C ALA A 108 6.85 1.61 -3.35
N ILE A 109 6.80 2.92 -3.07
CA ILE A 109 7.99 3.67 -2.62
C ILE A 109 8.42 3.32 -1.18
N ASP A 110 7.49 2.87 -0.33
CA ASP A 110 7.79 2.44 1.05
C ASP A 110 8.44 1.04 1.08
N GLU A 111 8.04 0.17 0.16
CA GLU A 111 8.54 -1.21 0.03
C GLU A 111 9.80 -1.31 -0.84
N TYR A 112 9.86 -0.52 -1.92
CA TYR A 112 10.91 -0.46 -2.94
C TYR A 112 11.30 1.01 -3.21
N PRO A 113 12.06 1.64 -2.30
CA PRO A 113 12.39 3.05 -2.43
C PRO A 113 13.25 3.32 -3.67
N LEU A 114 12.70 4.10 -4.61
CA LEU A 114 13.38 4.61 -5.80
C LEU A 114 13.51 6.13 -5.73
N THR A 115 14.62 6.67 -6.23
CA THR A 115 14.70 8.09 -6.56
C THR A 115 13.82 8.42 -7.78
N LYS A 116 13.44 9.69 -7.92
CA LYS A 116 12.70 10.18 -9.10
C LYS A 116 13.36 9.80 -10.42
N LYS A 117 14.70 9.85 -10.49
CA LYS A 117 15.46 9.49 -11.70
C LYS A 117 15.33 8.00 -12.03
N GLU A 118 15.39 7.12 -11.03
CA GLU A 118 15.26 5.67 -11.23
C GLU A 118 13.83 5.26 -11.57
N ALA A 119 12.83 5.87 -10.94
CA ALA A 119 11.42 5.64 -11.23
C ALA A 119 11.07 6.04 -12.67
N LEU A 120 11.49 7.24 -13.11
CA LEU A 120 11.30 7.71 -14.49
C LEU A 120 12.08 6.86 -15.50
N ALA A 121 13.30 6.43 -15.19
CA ALA A 121 14.08 5.54 -16.05
C ALA A 121 13.43 4.16 -16.23
N GLN A 122 12.66 3.70 -15.23
CA GLN A 122 11.84 2.49 -15.31
C GLN A 122 10.46 2.72 -15.94
N GLY A 123 10.15 3.95 -16.38
CA GLY A 123 8.87 4.30 -17.01
C GLY A 123 7.69 4.41 -16.06
N PHE A 124 7.92 4.68 -14.77
CA PHE A 124 6.85 5.00 -13.83
C PHE A 124 6.54 6.51 -13.84
N TYR A 125 5.26 6.86 -13.67
CA TYR A 125 4.85 8.23 -13.42
C TYR A 125 5.36 8.71 -12.04
N TRP A 126 5.66 10.00 -11.92
CA TRP A 126 6.07 10.63 -10.67
C TRP A 126 5.24 11.89 -10.44
N GLU A 127 4.64 12.02 -9.26
CA GLU A 127 3.79 13.15 -8.92
C GLU A 127 4.61 14.24 -8.22
N ASP A 128 4.67 15.43 -8.83
CA ASP A 128 5.41 16.60 -8.32
C ASP A 128 4.52 17.61 -7.56
N THR A 129 3.19 17.44 -7.60
CA THR A 129 2.25 18.34 -6.92
C THR A 129 2.51 18.35 -5.42
N LYS A 130 2.98 19.48 -4.89
CA LYS A 130 3.18 19.66 -3.45
C LYS A 130 1.83 19.64 -2.73
N ARG A 131 1.61 18.60 -1.91
CA ARG A 131 0.44 18.45 -1.05
C ARG A 131 0.76 18.78 0.41
N GLY A 132 -0.27 19.16 1.17
CA GLY A 132 -0.17 19.56 2.57
C GLY A 132 -0.60 21.01 2.79
N ILE A 133 -0.90 21.32 4.05
CA ILE A 133 -1.14 22.69 4.54
C ILE A 133 0.14 23.10 5.28
N TYR A 134 0.53 24.37 5.18
CA TYR A 134 1.73 24.95 5.81
C TYR A 134 1.35 26.32 6.38
N ASP A 135 2.10 26.81 7.37
CA ASP A 135 1.97 28.14 7.95
C ASP A 135 0.54 28.42 8.51
N LYS A 136 -0.08 27.40 9.10
CA LYS A 136 -1.43 27.44 9.71
C LYS A 136 -1.47 26.83 11.11
N GLU A 137 -0.31 26.52 11.70
CA GLU A 137 -0.19 26.09 13.08
C GLU A 137 -0.68 27.16 14.06
N THR A 138 -1.32 26.70 15.14
CA THR A 138 -1.71 27.52 16.30
C THR A 138 -0.78 27.28 17.48
N VAL A 139 0.03 26.22 17.43
CA VAL A 139 0.92 25.74 18.49
C VAL A 139 2.39 25.89 18.10
N ASP A 140 3.18 26.59 18.93
CA ASP A 140 4.64 26.54 18.89
C ASP A 140 5.17 25.37 19.74
N TRP A 141 5.88 24.45 19.11
CA TRP A 141 6.51 23.30 19.78
C TRP A 141 7.57 23.66 20.83
N LYS A 142 8.07 24.90 20.85
CA LYS A 142 9.02 25.39 21.87
C LYS A 142 8.34 25.73 23.20
N THR A 143 7.07 26.12 23.16
CA THR A 143 6.28 26.48 24.35
C THR A 143 5.28 25.40 24.73
N PHE A 144 4.94 24.50 23.80
CA PHE A 144 4.05 23.37 24.07
C PHE A 144 4.70 22.32 24.98
N PRO A 145 4.01 21.87 26.07
CA PRO A 145 4.55 20.87 26.99
C PRO A 145 4.91 19.53 26.34
N ASP A 146 5.98 18.89 26.82
CA ASP A 146 6.33 17.53 26.40
C ASP A 146 5.32 16.49 26.91
N SER A 147 4.90 16.59 28.17
CA SER A 147 3.95 15.67 28.78
C SER A 147 2.50 16.12 28.54
N VAL A 148 1.68 15.18 28.05
CA VAL A 148 0.24 15.37 27.86
C VAL A 148 -0.54 15.56 29.18
N LEU A 149 0.11 15.26 30.31
CA LEU A 149 -0.43 15.46 31.66
C LEU A 149 -0.25 16.90 32.17
N ASP A 150 0.66 17.66 31.56
CA ASP A 150 0.99 19.04 31.94
C ASP A 150 0.05 20.05 31.26
N LEU A 151 -0.76 19.57 30.31
CA LEU A 151 -1.79 20.36 29.63
C LEU A 151 -3.00 20.60 30.55
N PRO A 152 -3.64 21.79 30.51
CA PRO A 152 -4.84 22.09 31.29
C PRO A 152 -5.97 21.06 31.11
N ASN A 153 -6.78 20.83 32.13
CA ASN A 153 -7.86 19.83 32.08
C ASN A 153 -8.91 20.15 31.00
N ASP A 154 -9.16 21.44 30.78
CA ASP A 154 -10.06 22.05 29.80
C ASP A 154 -9.43 22.29 28.41
N PHE A 155 -8.19 21.84 28.18
CA PHE A 155 -7.50 21.99 26.91
C PHE A 155 -8.23 21.31 25.75
N ASP A 156 -8.68 22.11 24.77
CA ASP A 156 -9.45 21.66 23.61
C ASP A 156 -8.56 21.44 22.38
N ILE A 157 -8.02 20.22 22.28
CA ILE A 157 -7.22 19.75 21.14
C ILE A 157 -7.88 19.98 19.77
N SER A 158 -9.21 20.07 19.68
CA SER A 158 -9.91 20.15 18.39
C SER A 158 -9.72 21.49 17.67
N LYS A 159 -9.37 22.54 18.42
CA LYS A 159 -9.04 23.87 17.90
C LYS A 159 -7.60 23.96 17.41
N GLU A 160 -6.72 23.06 17.86
CA GLU A 160 -5.28 23.18 17.66
C GLU A 160 -4.79 22.58 16.35
N ILE A 161 -3.78 23.24 15.78
CA ILE A 161 -3.09 22.85 14.55
C ILE A 161 -1.59 22.82 14.86
N PHE A 162 -0.97 21.67 14.62
CA PHE A 162 0.45 21.41 14.90
C PHE A 162 1.25 21.42 13.59
N ALA A 163 2.49 21.91 13.61
CA ALA A 163 3.44 21.76 12.48
C ALA A 163 4.33 20.53 12.66
N CYS A 164 4.61 19.77 11.61
CA CYS A 164 5.50 18.60 11.70
C CYS A 164 6.97 19.03 11.82
N VAL A 165 7.68 18.60 12.87
CA VAL A 165 9.09 18.98 13.06
C VAL A 165 9.98 18.54 11.88
N LEU A 166 9.65 17.42 11.20
CA LEU A 166 10.43 16.90 10.07
C LEU A 166 10.08 17.50 8.71
N CYS A 167 8.79 17.69 8.39
CA CYS A 167 8.36 18.11 7.05
C CYS A 167 7.58 19.43 7.00
N GLN A 168 7.43 20.11 8.14
CA GLN A 168 6.71 21.39 8.33
C GLN A 168 5.22 21.40 7.94
N LYS A 169 4.68 20.31 7.34
CA LYS A 169 3.24 20.14 7.09
C LYS A 169 2.45 20.28 8.39
N ASN A 170 1.36 21.04 8.34
CA ASN A 170 0.39 21.09 9.41
C ASN A 170 -0.45 19.80 9.50
N TYR A 171 -0.81 19.43 10.72
CA TYR A 171 -1.71 18.32 11.02
C TYR A 171 -2.52 18.63 12.29
N ARG A 172 -3.59 17.86 12.49
CA ARG A 172 -4.41 17.89 13.70
C ARG A 172 -4.33 16.54 14.41
N VAL A 173 -4.64 16.56 15.70
CA VAL A 173 -4.83 15.36 16.52
C VAL A 173 -6.32 15.29 16.85
N THR A 174 -6.94 14.14 16.60
CA THR A 174 -8.37 13.99 16.91
C THR A 174 -8.60 13.92 18.42
N PHE A 175 -9.80 14.27 18.88
CA PHE A 175 -10.16 14.16 20.30
C PHE A 175 -9.95 12.72 20.84
N ASN A 176 -10.28 11.70 20.04
CA ASN A 176 -10.10 10.30 20.43
C ASN A 176 -8.62 9.90 20.56
N GLU A 177 -7.74 10.39 19.68
CA GLU A 177 -6.29 10.22 19.83
C GLU A 177 -5.78 10.93 21.09
N PHE A 178 -6.24 12.15 21.38
CA PHE A 178 -5.82 12.90 22.57
C PHE A 178 -6.23 12.21 23.89
N VAL A 179 -7.48 11.72 23.97
CA VAL A 179 -7.95 10.92 25.12
C VAL A 179 -7.11 9.64 25.27
N PHE A 180 -6.75 8.99 24.15
CA PHE A 180 -5.83 7.86 24.17
C PHE A 180 -4.43 8.24 24.68
N TYR A 181 -3.84 9.34 24.17
CA TYR A 181 -2.52 9.82 24.60
C TYR A 181 -2.50 10.15 26.10
N ARG A 182 -3.53 10.86 26.63
CA ARG A 182 -3.69 11.11 28.07
C ARG A 182 -3.80 9.82 28.89
N ARG A 183 -4.69 8.90 28.49
CA ARG A 183 -4.89 7.63 29.22
C ARG A 183 -3.62 6.77 29.27
N MET A 184 -2.89 6.72 28.17
CA MET A 184 -1.64 5.95 28.06
C MET A 184 -0.41 6.69 28.62
N LYS A 185 -0.57 7.95 29.06
CA LYS A 185 0.51 8.83 29.55
C LYS A 185 1.66 9.00 28.55
N ILE A 186 1.34 9.09 27.26
CA ILE A 186 2.30 9.26 26.18
C ILE A 186 2.20 10.67 25.58
N PRO A 187 3.33 11.27 25.15
CA PRO A 187 3.35 12.63 24.62
C PRO A 187 2.55 12.73 23.31
N ILE A 188 2.05 13.94 23.01
CA ILE A 188 1.47 14.22 21.70
C ILE A 188 2.58 14.10 20.66
N PRO A 189 2.37 13.38 19.54
CA PRO A 189 3.41 13.21 18.52
C PRO A 189 3.79 14.56 17.91
N ARG A 190 5.09 14.89 17.92
CA ARG A 190 5.69 16.07 17.27
C ARG A 190 5.86 15.95 15.74
N ASN A 191 5.56 14.76 15.20
CA ASN A 191 5.62 14.44 13.77
C ASN A 191 4.24 14.06 13.23
N CYS A 192 3.91 14.51 12.02
CA CYS A 192 2.66 14.17 11.34
C CYS A 192 2.54 12.66 11.05
N LEU A 193 1.33 12.22 10.68
CA LEU A 193 1.03 10.81 10.39
C LEU A 193 1.97 10.21 9.34
N GLU A 194 2.21 10.90 8.22
CA GLU A 194 3.09 10.44 7.14
C GLU A 194 4.53 10.24 7.63
N CYS A 195 5.10 11.21 8.33
CA CYS A 195 6.47 11.11 8.85
C CYS A 195 6.59 9.97 9.89
N ARG A 196 5.60 9.79 10.77
CA ARG A 196 5.55 8.65 11.68
C ARG A 196 5.43 7.31 10.94
N HIS A 197 4.67 7.26 9.85
CA HIS A 197 4.51 6.09 9.00
C HIS A 197 5.86 5.70 8.36
N ILE A 198 6.54 6.65 7.71
CA ILE A 198 7.85 6.46 7.09
C ILE A 198 8.88 6.00 8.13
N THR A 199 8.92 6.60 9.32
CA THR A 199 9.82 6.14 10.41
C THR A 199 9.52 4.70 10.83
N ARG A 200 8.23 4.32 10.98
CA ARG A 200 7.84 2.95 11.31
C ARG A 200 8.24 1.94 10.22
N PHE A 201 8.09 2.29 8.94
CA PHE A 201 8.51 1.45 7.82
C PHE A 201 10.03 1.28 7.77
N LYS A 202 10.80 2.35 7.98
CA LYS A 202 12.27 2.26 8.11
C LYS A 202 12.69 1.35 9.26
N ASN A 203 12.01 1.40 10.40
CA ASN A 203 12.30 0.56 11.56
C ASN A 203 11.96 -0.94 11.34
N ARG A 204 11.05 -1.27 10.42
CA ARG A 204 10.77 -2.66 10.01
C ARG A 204 11.97 -3.30 9.29
N GLY A 205 12.84 -2.47 8.70
CA GLY A 205 13.83 -2.90 7.73
C GLY A 205 13.22 -3.12 6.33
N PRO A 206 14.06 -3.21 5.29
CA PRO A 206 13.61 -3.47 3.93
C PRO A 206 13.28 -4.95 3.72
N ASN A 207 12.50 -5.25 2.69
CA ASN A 207 12.22 -6.63 2.26
C ASN A 207 13.41 -7.22 1.49
N LYS A 208 14.57 -7.27 2.13
CA LYS A 208 15.82 -7.82 1.59
C LYS A 208 16.51 -8.64 2.67
N LEU A 209 16.98 -9.81 2.26
CA LEU A 209 17.87 -10.64 3.06
C LEU A 209 19.30 -10.48 2.55
N TRP A 210 20.24 -10.57 3.48
CA TRP A 210 21.66 -10.58 3.23
C TRP A 210 22.30 -11.78 3.92
N HIS A 211 23.15 -12.46 3.17
CA HIS A 211 23.99 -13.52 3.68
C HIS A 211 25.05 -12.96 4.65
N ARG A 212 25.12 -13.47 5.87
CA ARG A 212 26.09 -13.07 6.89
C ARG A 212 26.65 -14.26 7.67
N LYS A 213 27.81 -14.03 8.29
CA LYS A 213 28.45 -14.94 9.24
C LYS A 213 28.22 -14.47 10.66
N CYS A 214 28.17 -15.41 11.60
CA CYS A 214 28.09 -15.11 13.03
C CYS A 214 29.28 -14.24 13.47
N MET A 215 29.01 -13.15 14.17
CA MET A 215 30.04 -12.21 14.63
C MET A 215 30.68 -12.60 15.98
N LYS A 216 30.39 -13.81 16.51
CA LYS A 216 31.02 -14.35 17.72
C LYS A 216 32.35 -15.02 17.36
N GLU A 217 33.43 -14.68 18.06
CA GLU A 217 34.74 -15.31 17.89
C GLU A 217 34.65 -16.84 18.00
N GLY A 218 35.31 -17.55 17.08
CA GLY A 218 35.28 -19.02 17.01
C GLY A 218 34.02 -19.63 16.39
N CYS A 219 32.99 -18.84 16.03
CA CYS A 219 31.79 -19.37 15.36
C CYS A 219 31.89 -19.28 13.83
N SER A 220 31.79 -20.40 13.12
CA SER A 220 31.78 -20.46 11.65
C SER A 220 30.39 -20.48 11.02
N ASN A 221 29.32 -20.26 11.79
CA ASN A 221 27.95 -20.40 11.30
C ASN A 221 27.54 -19.24 10.38
N GLU A 222 26.85 -19.56 9.29
CA GLU A 222 26.35 -18.62 8.27
C GLU A 222 24.82 -18.65 8.22
N PHE A 223 24.18 -17.54 7.86
CA PHE A 223 22.72 -17.39 7.82
C PHE A 223 22.28 -16.16 7.02
N GLU A 224 21.01 -16.16 6.62
CA GLU A 224 20.35 -14.99 6.02
C GLU A 224 19.74 -14.09 7.10
N THR A 225 19.84 -12.77 6.93
CA THR A 225 19.31 -11.79 7.88
C THR A 225 18.92 -10.47 7.21
N SER A 226 18.01 -9.70 7.83
CA SER A 226 17.61 -8.35 7.38
C SER A 226 18.59 -7.24 7.79
N TYR A 227 19.71 -7.58 8.43
CA TYR A 227 20.75 -6.63 8.83
C TYR A 227 21.86 -6.56 7.78
N ALA A 228 21.84 -5.53 6.94
CA ALA A 228 22.85 -5.31 5.89
C ALA A 228 24.30 -5.27 6.45
N PRO A 229 25.32 -5.80 5.72
CA PRO A 229 26.70 -5.94 6.21
C PRO A 229 27.39 -4.65 6.68
N ASP A 230 26.99 -3.51 6.12
CA ASP A 230 27.48 -2.15 6.42
C ASP A 230 26.91 -1.57 7.72
N ARG A 231 25.92 -2.22 8.33
CA ARG A 231 25.32 -1.77 9.59
C ARG A 231 26.19 -2.08 10.82
N PRO A 232 26.16 -1.23 11.86
CA PRO A 232 27.02 -1.37 13.04
C PRO A 232 26.56 -2.43 14.04
N GLU A 233 25.34 -2.98 13.95
CA GLU A 233 24.87 -3.96 14.92
C GLU A 233 25.59 -5.31 14.81
N ILE A 234 25.92 -5.89 15.97
CA ILE A 234 26.51 -7.23 16.07
C ILE A 234 25.41 -8.27 15.86
N VAL A 235 25.64 -9.20 14.93
CA VAL A 235 24.68 -10.26 14.60
C VAL A 235 25.26 -11.63 14.94
N TYR A 236 24.65 -12.31 15.91
CA TYR A 236 24.99 -13.69 16.29
C TYR A 236 24.02 -14.69 15.65
N CYS A 237 24.46 -15.93 15.46
CA CYS A 237 23.55 -17.04 15.22
C CYS A 237 22.74 -17.36 16.49
N GLU A 238 21.59 -18.02 16.33
CA GLU A 238 20.66 -18.36 17.43
C GLU A 238 21.38 -18.97 18.66
N LYS A 239 22.26 -19.95 18.45
CA LYS A 239 23.00 -20.62 19.52
C LYS A 239 23.94 -19.68 20.28
N CYS A 240 24.66 -18.82 19.57
CA CYS A 240 25.58 -17.86 20.18
C CYS A 240 24.83 -16.70 20.87
N TYR A 241 23.67 -16.31 20.36
CA TYR A 241 22.80 -15.34 21.01
C TYR A 241 22.22 -15.89 22.32
N GLN A 242 21.71 -17.13 22.30
CA GLN A 242 21.17 -17.80 23.48
C GLN A 242 22.22 -17.89 24.60
N ALA A 243 23.44 -18.32 24.28
CA ALA A 243 24.54 -18.45 25.26
C ALA A 243 25.12 -17.12 25.80
N GLU A 244 24.71 -15.97 25.25
CA GLU A 244 25.13 -14.63 25.72
C GLU A 244 24.02 -13.95 26.56
N VAL A 245 22.75 -14.31 26.32
CA VAL A 245 21.57 -13.64 26.88
C VAL A 245 20.86 -14.47 27.95
N TYR A 246 21.10 -15.79 28.00
CA TYR A 246 20.54 -16.75 28.95
C TYR A 246 21.63 -17.58 29.63
#